data_AF-A0A3C0U8Y3-F1
#
_entry.id   AF-A0A3C0U8Y3-F1
#
_cell.length_a   1.000
_cell.length_b   1.000
_cell.length_c   1.000
_cell.angle_alpha   90.00
_cell.angle_beta   90.00
_cell.angle_gamma   90.00
#
_symmetry.space_group_name_H-M   'P 1'
#
loop_
_entity.id
_entity.type
_entity.pdbx_description
1 polymer ?
#
loop_
_entity_poly.entity_id
_entity_poly.type
_entity_poly.pdbx_seq_one_letter_code
_entity_poly.pdbx_strand_id
1 'polypeptide(L)'
;MAAVEATAVSPEELQAKAWEGFAEGNWQKDIDVRDFIQKNYTPYEGDESFLADATDKTKHLWKYLDDNYLSVERKQRVYDVDTHTPA
;
A
#
# COMPACT_ATOMS: atom_id res chain seq x y z
N MET A 1 -12.18 -25.88 28.26
CA MET A 1 -12.78 -25.96 26.91
C MET A 1 -11.91 -25.13 25.98
N ALA A 2 -11.45 -25.78 24.91
CA ALA A 2 -10.65 -25.34 23.77
C ALA A 2 -9.84 -24.03 23.88
N ALA A 3 -8.53 -24.17 24.06
CA ALA A 3 -7.56 -23.16 23.63
C ALA A 3 -7.65 -23.04 22.11
N VAL A 4 -7.92 -21.84 21.60
CA VAL A 4 -7.76 -21.53 20.17
C VAL A 4 -6.26 -21.36 19.95
N GLU A 5 -5.58 -22.44 19.59
CA GLU A 5 -4.25 -22.35 19.00
C GLU A 5 -4.40 -21.69 17.63
N ALA A 6 -3.97 -20.43 17.53
CA ALA A 6 -3.77 -19.78 16.25
C ALA A 6 -2.51 -20.41 15.61
N THR A 7 -2.70 -21.50 14.87
CA THR A 7 -1.63 -22.08 14.04
C THR A 7 -1.25 -21.03 13.00
N ALA A 8 0.00 -20.55 13.06
CA ALA A 8 0.52 -19.62 12.07
C ALA A 8 0.51 -20.32 10.70
N VAL A 9 -0.16 -19.69 9.74
CA VAL A 9 -0.25 -20.14 8.34
C VAL A 9 1.17 -20.18 7.74
N SER A 10 1.50 -21.22 6.99
CA SER A 10 2.82 -21.35 6.37
C SER A 10 3.08 -20.23 5.36
N PRO A 11 4.34 -19.88 5.07
CA PRO A 11 4.64 -18.88 4.04
C PRO A 11 4.05 -19.21 2.66
N GLU A 12 3.96 -20.51 2.33
CA GLU A 12 3.39 -21.00 1.07
C GLU A 12 1.87 -20.81 1.02
N GLU A 13 1.20 -21.07 2.14
CA GLU A 13 -0.24 -20.84 2.29
C GLU A 13 -0.58 -19.33 2.27
N LEU A 14 0.28 -18.49 2.86
CA LEU A 14 0.14 -17.03 2.79
C LEU A 14 0.29 -16.51 1.35
N GLN A 15 1.24 -17.04 0.60
CA GLN A 15 1.43 -16.69 -0.81
C GLN A 15 0.25 -17.16 -1.66
N ALA A 16 -0.19 -18.40 -1.50
CA ALA A 16 -1.35 -18.93 -2.23
C ALA A 16 -2.61 -18.11 -1.97
N LYS A 17 -2.82 -17.70 -0.71
CA LYS A 17 -3.95 -16.82 -0.34
C LYS A 17 -3.80 -15.41 -0.91
N ALA A 18 -2.60 -14.85 -0.91
CA ALA A 18 -2.36 -13.51 -1.48
C ALA A 18 -2.53 -13.48 -3.01
N TRP A 19 -2.39 -14.63 -3.68
CA TRP A 19 -2.49 -14.74 -5.14
C TRP A 19 -3.85 -15.22 -5.64
N GLU A 20 -4.81 -15.40 -4.74
CA GLU A 20 -6.16 -15.87 -5.08
C GLU A 20 -6.82 -14.95 -6.12
N GLY A 21 -7.28 -15.56 -7.22
CA GLY A 21 -7.99 -14.86 -8.30
C GLY A 21 -7.09 -14.25 -9.38
N PHE A 22 -5.75 -14.25 -9.21
CA PHE A 22 -4.85 -13.84 -10.28
C PHE A 22 -4.60 -14.96 -11.29
N ALA A 23 -4.47 -14.58 -12.57
CA ALA A 23 -4.08 -15.46 -13.65
C ALA A 23 -2.62 -15.93 -13.48
N GLU A 24 -2.42 -17.25 -13.61
CA GLU A 24 -1.13 -17.91 -13.44
C GLU A 24 -0.07 -17.44 -14.44
N GLY A 25 1.20 -17.52 -14.06
CA GLY A 25 2.28 -17.10 -14.93
C GLY A 25 3.69 -17.36 -14.42
N ASN A 26 4.66 -16.88 -15.19
CA ASN A 26 6.07 -16.97 -14.84
C ASN A 26 6.36 -16.22 -13.54
N TRP A 27 5.58 -15.17 -13.27
CA TRP A 27 5.65 -14.36 -12.05
C TRP A 27 5.46 -15.15 -10.75
N GLN A 28 4.88 -16.36 -10.79
CA GLN A 28 4.74 -17.23 -9.61
C GLN A 28 6.01 -18.03 -9.29
N LYS A 29 6.92 -18.16 -10.26
CA LYS A 29 8.13 -18.98 -10.17
C LYS A 29 9.39 -18.13 -10.10
N ASP A 30 9.41 -17.01 -10.82
CA ASP A 30 10.51 -16.05 -10.87
C ASP A 30 10.00 -14.63 -10.60
N ILE A 31 10.90 -13.71 -10.25
CA ILE A 31 10.56 -12.29 -10.08
C ILE A 31 10.31 -11.67 -11.46
N ASP A 32 9.06 -11.71 -11.90
CA ASP A 32 8.60 -11.14 -13.18
C ASP A 32 7.32 -10.31 -12.98
N VAL A 33 7.51 -9.08 -12.48
CA VAL A 33 6.41 -8.12 -12.26
C VAL A 33 5.71 -7.76 -13.58
N ARG A 34 6.41 -7.85 -14.72
CA ARG A 34 5.83 -7.54 -16.03
C ARG A 34 4.81 -8.58 -16.45
N ASP A 35 5.13 -9.88 -16.33
CA ASP A 35 4.17 -10.96 -16.62
C ASP A 35 2.95 -10.88 -15.69
N PHE A 36 3.15 -10.57 -14.40
CA PHE A 36 2.04 -10.36 -13.46
C PHE A 36 1.09 -9.25 -13.92
N ILE A 37 1.62 -8.04 -14.19
CA ILE A 37 0.79 -6.91 -14.60
C ILE A 37 0.03 -7.23 -15.87
N GLN A 38 0.72 -7.70 -16.91
CA GLN A 38 0.13 -7.96 -18.23
C GLN A 38 -1.02 -8.97 -18.19
N LYS A 39 -0.96 -9.94 -17.28
CA LYS A 39 -2.00 -10.97 -17.14
C LYS A 39 -3.18 -10.58 -16.26
N ASN A 40 -3.00 -9.60 -15.36
CA ASN A 40 -3.94 -9.35 -14.28
C ASN A 40 -4.53 -7.93 -14.25
N TYR A 41 -4.02 -7.00 -15.06
CA TYR A 41 -4.63 -5.68 -15.15
C TYR A 41 -5.87 -5.70 -16.04
N THR A 42 -6.86 -4.91 -15.67
CA THR A 42 -8.02 -4.61 -16.51
C THR A 42 -7.81 -3.21 -17.09
N PRO A 43 -7.58 -3.05 -18.40
CA PRO A 43 -7.58 -1.74 -19.04
C PRO A 43 -8.88 -0.99 -18.71
N TYR A 44 -8.77 0.27 -18.29
CA TYR A 44 -9.92 1.13 -18.05
C TYR A 44 -9.93 2.26 -19.07
N GLU A 45 -10.94 2.27 -19.94
CA GLU A 45 -11.14 3.26 -21.01
C GLU A 45 -12.34 4.20 -20.72
N GLY A 46 -12.87 4.16 -19.49
CA GLY A 46 -13.95 5.04 -19.03
C GLY A 46 -13.44 6.42 -18.58
N ASP A 47 -14.25 7.12 -17.79
CA ASP A 47 -13.98 8.48 -17.29
C ASP A 47 -13.86 8.55 -15.76
N GLU A 48 -13.73 9.75 -15.21
CA GLU A 48 -13.56 9.98 -13.78
C GLU A 48 -14.85 9.82 -12.95
N SER A 49 -15.99 9.47 -13.55
CA SER A 49 -17.29 9.45 -12.84
C SER A 49 -17.38 8.43 -11.71
N PHE A 50 -16.53 7.40 -11.69
CA PHE A 50 -16.49 6.40 -10.60
C PHE A 50 -15.68 6.86 -9.38
N LEU A 51 -14.95 7.98 -9.48
CA LEU A 51 -14.07 8.43 -8.40
C LEU A 51 -14.89 8.76 -7.14
N ALA A 52 -14.41 8.27 -5.99
CA ALA A 52 -14.98 8.57 -4.69
C ALA A 52 -14.18 9.68 -3.99
N ASP A 53 -14.87 10.44 -3.14
CA ASP A 53 -14.25 11.48 -2.34
C ASP A 53 -13.33 10.92 -1.24
N ALA A 54 -12.42 11.77 -0.75
CA ALA A 54 -11.56 11.45 0.38
C ALA A 54 -12.37 11.17 1.66
N THR A 55 -11.99 10.12 2.38
CA THR A 55 -12.57 9.77 3.68
C THR A 55 -12.26 10.82 4.76
N ASP A 56 -13.06 10.84 5.83
CA ASP A 56 -12.81 11.74 6.97
C ASP A 56 -11.47 11.46 7.65
N LYS A 57 -11.06 10.19 7.72
CA LYS A 57 -9.74 9.81 8.24
C LYS A 57 -8.62 10.41 7.39
N THR A 58 -8.76 10.37 6.06
CA THR A 58 -7.81 10.98 5.13
C THR A 58 -7.76 12.50 5.30
N LYS A 59 -8.93 13.16 5.36
CA LYS A 59 -9.03 14.62 5.56
C LYS A 59 -8.41 15.05 6.88
N HIS A 60 -8.66 14.32 7.95
CA HIS A 60 -8.10 14.59 9.27
C HIS A 60 -6.57 14.47 9.28
N LEU A 61 -6.04 13.37 8.74
CA LEU A 61 -4.59 13.17 8.65
C LEU A 61 -3.92 14.28 7.84
N TRP A 62 -4.51 14.63 6.70
CA TRP A 62 -3.98 15.68 5.83
C TRP A 62 -4.01 17.05 6.50
N LYS A 63 -5.11 17.38 7.20
CA LYS A 63 -5.21 18.61 7.98
C LYS A 63 -4.15 18.66 9.08
N TYR A 64 -3.97 17.57 9.82
CA TYR A 64 -2.96 17.52 10.88
C TYR A 64 -1.56 17.70 10.31
N LEU A 65 -1.25 17.05 9.18
CA LEU A 65 0.03 17.19 8.50
C LEU A 65 0.30 18.64 8.08
N ASP A 66 -0.69 19.27 7.46
CA ASP A 66 -0.56 20.64 6.97
C ASP A 66 -0.38 21.63 8.12
N ASP A 67 -1.23 21.53 9.16
CA ASP A 67 -1.22 22.44 10.30
C ASP A 67 0.11 22.35 11.09
N ASN A 68 0.62 21.15 11.35
CA ASN A 68 1.71 20.94 12.30
C ASN A 68 3.10 20.84 11.66
N TYR A 69 3.21 20.30 10.44
CA TYR A 69 4.51 20.06 9.81
C TYR A 69 4.73 20.96 8.60
N LEU A 70 3.85 20.88 7.60
CA LEU A 70 4.08 21.60 6.33
C LEU A 70 4.00 23.12 6.49
N SER A 71 3.17 23.62 7.41
CA SER A 71 3.10 25.05 7.72
C SER A 71 4.40 25.61 8.29
N VAL A 72 5.13 24.79 9.05
CA VAL A 72 6.44 25.12 9.63
C VAL A 72 7.50 25.01 8.54
N GLU A 73 7.52 23.90 7.79
CA GLU A 73 8.45 23.68 6.69
C GLU A 73 8.41 24.81 5.67
N ARG A 74 7.22 25.28 5.25
CA ARG A 74 7.09 26.39 4.29
C ARG A 74 7.76 27.68 4.75
N LYS A 75 7.93 27.90 6.06
CA LYS A 75 8.59 29.10 6.62
C LYS A 75 10.11 28.99 6.60
N GLN A 76 10.66 27.79 6.77
CA GLN A 76 12.10 27.57 6.98
C GLN A 76 12.75 26.62 5.95
N ARG A 77 11.98 26.17 4.95
CA ARG A 77 12.31 25.25 3.84
C ARG A 77 12.48 23.77 4.20
N VAL A 78 12.99 23.46 5.39
CA VAL A 78 13.14 22.08 5.88
C VAL A 78 12.53 22.00 7.26
N TYR A 79 11.61 21.05 7.49
CA TYR A 79 10.99 20.91 8.82
C TYR A 79 12.03 20.55 9.89
N ASP A 80 12.72 19.42 9.71
CA ASP A 80 13.74 18.88 10.60
C ASP A 80 14.59 17.83 9.87
N VAL A 81 15.81 17.56 10.36
CA VAL A 81 16.69 16.49 9.87
C VAL A 81 17.52 15.92 11.01
N ASP A 82 17.54 14.59 11.14
CA ASP A 82 18.45 13.94 12.09
C ASP A 82 19.88 14.00 11.55
N THR A 83 20.80 14.43 12.42
CA THR A 83 22.23 14.58 12.12
C THR A 83 23.11 13.57 12.86
N HIS A 84 22.51 12.69 13.67
CA HIS A 84 23.23 11.76 14.55
C HIS A 84 22.99 10.30 14.19
N THR A 85 21.83 9.96 13.62
CA THR A 85 21.49 8.60 13.21
C THR A 85 21.61 8.45 11.69
N PRO A 86 22.51 7.61 11.16
CA PRO A 86 22.49 7.24 9.75
C PRO A 86 21.17 6.57 9.37
N ALA A 87 20.65 6.90 8.19
CA ALA A 87 19.40 6.35 7.65
C ALA A 87 19.50 4.87 7.26
#